data_AF-A0A817V268-F1
#
_entry.id   AF-A0A817V268-F1
#
_cell.length_a   1.000
_cell.length_b   1.000
_cell.length_c   1.000
_cell.angle_alpha   90.00
_cell.angle_beta   90.00
_cell.angle_gamma   90.00
#
_symmetry.space_group_name_H-M   'P 1'
#
loop_
_entity.id
_entity.type
_entity.pdbx_description
1 polymer ?
#
loop_
_entity_poly.entity_id
_entity_poly.type
_entity_poly.pdbx_seq_one_letter_code
_entity_poly.pdbx_strand_id
1 'polypeptide(L)'
;MTKDRLPALRAAQNTEDSDPDAAYVALNMDDNSRFMSDFFAHVDSLRTNIDKISELVDEVKRLHSTILAAPQADDRTKEELEEKMADIKKLANDVRLRLKKMEDDQEQTSSTSQAQTRIGKAQVVNKNDILTTQYDDHATLSRKFIDVMNSYRNAEIEYRERCKARIQRQLEISEK
;
A
#
# COMPACT_ATOMS: atom_id res chain seq x y z
N MET A 1 -10.44 -1.75 38.25
CA MET A 1 -9.78 -3.06 38.00
C MET A 1 -10.78 -3.97 37.30
N THR A 2 -10.57 -4.23 36.02
CA THR A 2 -11.37 -5.18 35.23
C THR A 2 -11.07 -6.59 35.73
N LYS A 3 -12.09 -7.29 36.24
CA LYS A 3 -11.95 -8.67 36.72
C LYS A 3 -11.63 -9.57 35.53
N ASP A 4 -10.48 -10.22 35.57
CA ASP A 4 -10.06 -11.22 34.59
C ASP A 4 -11.01 -12.44 34.63
N ARG A 5 -11.63 -12.75 33.49
CA ARG A 5 -12.59 -13.85 33.32
C ARG A 5 -12.02 -15.03 32.53
N LEU A 6 -10.75 -14.98 32.14
CA LEU A 6 -10.05 -16.09 31.46
C LEU A 6 -10.11 -17.41 32.26
N PRO A 7 -9.98 -17.43 33.60
CA PRO A 7 -10.05 -18.67 34.36
C PRO A 7 -11.43 -19.33 34.30
N ALA A 8 -12.50 -18.54 34.26
CA ALA A 8 -13.88 -19.05 34.19
C ALA A 8 -14.19 -19.70 32.83
N LEU A 9 -13.61 -19.17 31.75
CA LEU A 9 -13.74 -19.73 30.40
C LEU A 9 -13.00 -21.08 30.27
N ARG A 10 -11.78 -21.19 30.81
CA ARG A 10 -11.06 -22.48 30.81
C ARG A 10 -11.76 -23.56 31.63
N ALA A 11 -12.42 -23.19 32.73
CA ALA A 11 -13.14 -24.14 33.55
C ALA A 11 -14.37 -24.74 32.82
N ALA A 12 -15.10 -23.92 32.05
CA ALA A 12 -16.25 -24.37 31.26
C ALA A 12 -15.85 -25.27 30.08
N GLN A 13 -14.66 -25.04 29.49
CA GLN A 13 -14.18 -25.80 28.33
C GLN A 13 -13.75 -27.24 28.69
N ASN A 14 -13.40 -27.48 29.96
CA ASN A 14 -12.96 -28.80 30.43
C ASN A 14 -14.12 -29.68 30.95
N THR A 15 -15.36 -29.18 30.98
CA THR A 15 -16.53 -29.92 31.49
C THR A 15 -17.41 -30.54 30.41
N GLU A 16 -17.12 -30.30 29.12
CA GLU A 16 -17.79 -30.97 28.00
C GLU A 16 -16.97 -32.17 27.57
N ASP A 17 -17.11 -33.26 28.33
CA ASP A 17 -16.50 -34.55 28.01
C ASP A 17 -17.41 -35.32 27.03
N SER A 18 -16.81 -35.69 25.89
CA SER A 18 -17.12 -36.89 25.09
C SER A 18 -18.48 -37.02 24.39
N ASP A 19 -18.59 -36.46 23.18
CA ASP A 19 -19.47 -37.00 22.11
C ASP A 19 -18.59 -37.49 20.94
N PRO A 20 -18.47 -38.80 20.69
CA PRO A 20 -17.59 -39.36 19.65
C PRO A 20 -18.16 -39.23 18.23
N ASP A 21 -19.38 -38.70 18.05
CA ASP A 21 -20.01 -38.51 16.73
C ASP A 21 -20.06 -37.05 16.26
N ALA A 22 -19.41 -36.13 17.00
CA ALA A 22 -19.09 -34.82 16.48
C ALA A 22 -17.99 -34.98 15.42
N ALA A 23 -18.42 -35.35 14.21
CA ALA A 23 -17.62 -35.33 13.01
C ALA A 23 -16.75 -34.07 13.05
N TYR A 24 -15.46 -34.26 13.29
CA TYR A 24 -14.45 -33.25 13.09
C TYR A 24 -14.59 -32.86 11.62
N VAL A 25 -15.39 -31.82 11.37
CA VAL A 25 -15.37 -31.12 10.11
C VAL A 25 -13.99 -30.49 10.12
N ALA A 26 -13.03 -31.21 9.55
CA ALA A 26 -11.76 -30.70 9.11
C ALA A 26 -12.09 -29.65 8.03
N LEU A 27 -12.59 -28.50 8.49
CA LEU A 27 -12.74 -27.31 7.70
C LEU A 27 -11.32 -26.96 7.29
N ASN A 28 -11.05 -27.10 6.00
CA ASN A 28 -9.81 -26.78 5.29
C ASN A 28 -9.16 -25.49 5.81
N MET A 29 -8.45 -25.56 6.94
CA MET A 29 -7.73 -24.42 7.54
C MET A 29 -6.52 -24.05 6.68
N ASP A 30 -6.00 -25.01 5.91
CA ASP A 30 -4.84 -24.82 5.04
C ASP A 30 -5.12 -23.85 3.88
N ASP A 31 -6.31 -23.90 3.28
CA ASP A 31 -6.67 -23.02 2.15
C ASP A 31 -6.93 -21.57 2.60
N ASN A 32 -7.59 -21.39 3.76
CA ASN A 32 -7.85 -20.05 4.29
C ASN A 32 -6.57 -19.41 4.87
N SER A 33 -5.66 -20.21 5.46
CA SER A 33 -4.36 -19.74 5.95
C SER A 33 -3.42 -19.35 4.80
N ARG A 34 -3.37 -20.12 3.71
CA ARG A 34 -2.62 -19.77 2.49
C ARG A 34 -3.12 -18.50 1.84
N PHE A 35 -4.43 -18.38 1.66
CA PHE A 35 -5.04 -17.17 1.09
C PHE A 35 -4.68 -15.90 1.89
N MET A 36 -4.68 -16.01 3.22
CA MET A 36 -4.30 -14.92 4.12
C MET A 36 -2.80 -14.59 4.05
N SER A 37 -1.94 -15.60 3.95
CA SER A 37 -0.49 -15.40 3.77
C SER A 37 -0.18 -14.66 2.47
N ASP A 38 -0.83 -15.05 1.37
CA ASP A 38 -0.65 -14.41 0.07
C ASP A 38 -1.15 -12.95 0.09
N PHE A 39 -2.26 -12.68 0.79
CA PHE A 39 -2.76 -11.33 0.98
C PHE A 39 -1.76 -10.42 1.73
N PHE A 40 -1.25 -10.86 2.88
CA PHE A 40 -0.27 -10.08 3.63
C PHE A 40 1.02 -9.86 2.84
N ALA A 41 1.48 -10.88 2.12
CA ALA A 41 2.63 -10.74 1.21
C ALA A 41 2.37 -9.70 0.11
N HIS A 42 1.16 -9.64 -0.44
CA HIS A 42 0.78 -8.62 -1.42
C HIS A 42 0.76 -7.20 -0.80
N VAL A 43 0.20 -7.05 0.40
CA VAL A 43 0.15 -5.77 1.13
C VAL A 43 1.55 -5.28 1.47
N ASP A 44 2.43 -6.15 1.96
CA ASP A 44 3.81 -5.80 2.31
C ASP A 44 4.65 -5.47 1.08
N SER A 45 4.43 -6.18 -0.03
CA SER A 45 5.03 -5.81 -1.32
C SER A 45 4.56 -4.42 -1.79
N LEU A 46 3.28 -4.10 -1.59
CA LEU A 46 2.72 -2.79 -1.94
C LEU A 46 3.31 -1.67 -1.07
N ARG A 47 3.42 -1.89 0.25
CA ARG A 47 4.10 -0.99 1.19
C ARG A 47 5.52 -0.69 0.73
N THR A 48 6.28 -1.75 0.44
CA THR A 48 7.67 -1.65 -0.04
C THR A 48 7.77 -0.87 -1.35
N ASN A 49 6.84 -1.08 -2.28
CA ASN A 49 6.80 -0.33 -3.53
C ASN A 49 6.52 1.16 -3.31
N ILE A 50 5.58 1.51 -2.42
CA ILE A 50 5.28 2.91 -2.08
C ILE A 50 6.50 3.58 -1.43
N ASP A 51 7.17 2.89 -0.51
CA ASP A 51 8.40 3.40 0.13
C ASP A 51 9.51 3.62 -0.90
N LYS A 52 9.69 2.67 -1.83
CA LYS A 52 10.65 2.81 -2.94
C LYS A 52 10.32 3.99 -3.85
N ILE A 53 9.04 4.24 -4.15
CA ILE A 53 8.64 5.44 -4.90
C ILE A 53 9.03 6.69 -4.12
N SER A 54 8.78 6.73 -2.81
CA SER A 54 9.17 7.87 -1.98
C SER A 54 10.68 8.14 -2.03
N GLU A 55 11.51 7.10 -1.93
CA GLU A 55 12.97 7.21 -2.05
C GLU A 55 13.39 7.75 -3.42
N LEU A 56 12.81 7.23 -4.51
CA LEU A 56 13.09 7.72 -5.86
C LEU A 56 12.68 9.18 -6.03
N VAL A 57 11.56 9.60 -5.43
CA VAL A 57 11.10 10.99 -5.46
C VAL A 57 12.10 11.92 -4.76
N ASP A 58 12.68 11.48 -3.65
CA ASP A 58 13.71 12.26 -2.96
C ASP A 58 15.04 12.29 -3.72
N GLU A 59 15.39 11.21 -4.41
CA GLU A 59 16.52 11.18 -5.34
C GLU A 59 16.32 12.14 -6.52
N VAL A 60 15.11 12.18 -7.10
CA VAL A 60 14.73 13.15 -8.14
C VAL A 60 14.89 14.59 -7.63
N LYS A 61 14.42 14.91 -6.41
CA LYS A 61 14.62 16.25 -5.81
C LYS A 61 16.10 16.60 -5.66
N ARG A 62 16.94 15.63 -5.31
CA ARG A 62 18.41 15.81 -5.19
C ARG A 62 19.03 16.08 -6.56
N LEU A 63 18.63 15.33 -7.59
CA LEU A 63 19.09 15.53 -8.96
C LEU A 63 18.65 16.90 -9.51
N HIS A 64 17.37 17.28 -9.32
CA HIS A 64 16.85 18.61 -9.63
C HIS A 64 17.69 19.71 -8.98
N SER A 65 18.03 19.57 -7.71
CA SER A 65 18.87 20.52 -6.99
C SER A 65 20.30 20.57 -7.55
N THR A 66 20.86 19.43 -7.93
CA THR A 66 22.20 19.31 -8.52
C THR A 66 22.26 20.00 -9.88
N ILE A 67 21.26 19.78 -10.74
CA ILE A 67 21.15 20.41 -12.07
C ILE A 67 20.94 21.92 -11.95
N LEU A 68 20.19 22.37 -10.94
CA LEU A 68 20.00 23.80 -10.66
C LEU A 68 21.26 24.48 -10.15
N ALA A 69 22.09 23.78 -9.37
CA ALA A 69 23.36 24.28 -8.85
C ALA A 69 24.49 24.26 -9.90
N ALA A 70 24.43 23.33 -10.86
CA ALA A 70 25.42 23.22 -11.91
C ALA A 70 25.35 24.46 -12.85
N PRO A 71 26.50 25.10 -13.15
CA PRO A 71 26.55 26.25 -14.06
C PRO A 71 26.30 25.89 -15.52
N GLN A 72 26.47 24.61 -15.90
CA GLN A 72 26.20 24.06 -17.22
C GLN A 72 25.41 22.75 -17.06
N ALA A 73 24.67 22.36 -18.10
CA ALA A 73 23.93 21.09 -18.09
C ALA A 73 24.93 19.91 -18.11
N ASP A 74 24.81 19.02 -17.13
CA ASP A 74 25.56 17.75 -17.11
C ASP A 74 24.65 16.64 -17.63
N ASP A 75 24.91 16.19 -18.86
CA ASP A 75 24.11 15.18 -19.56
C ASP A 75 24.00 13.87 -18.75
N ARG A 76 25.04 13.51 -17.98
CA ARG A 76 25.00 12.33 -17.12
C ARG A 76 23.95 12.44 -16.03
N THR A 77 23.88 13.58 -15.34
CA THR A 77 22.87 13.80 -14.29
C THR A 77 21.45 13.87 -14.83
N LYS A 78 21.31 14.28 -16.10
CA LYS A 78 20.04 14.32 -16.80
C LYS A 78 19.57 12.92 -17.20
N GLU A 79 20.46 12.08 -17.71
CA GLU A 79 20.18 10.66 -17.97
C GLU A 79 19.77 9.93 -16.69
N GLU A 80 20.53 10.12 -15.59
CA GLU A 80 20.20 9.57 -14.27
C GLU A 80 18.81 10.04 -13.81
N LEU A 81 18.45 11.31 -14.02
CA LEU A 81 17.13 11.84 -13.69
C LEU A 81 16.02 11.17 -14.52
N GLU A 82 16.20 11.03 -15.83
CA GLU A 82 15.22 10.41 -16.72
C GLU A 82 14.99 8.93 -16.37
N GLU A 83 16.04 8.20 -15.98
CA GLU A 83 15.95 6.82 -15.48
C GLU A 83 15.08 6.75 -14.21
N LYS A 84 15.35 7.61 -13.22
CA LYS A 84 14.59 7.63 -11.96
C LYS A 84 13.13 8.01 -12.18
N MET A 85 12.85 8.94 -13.09
CA MET A 85 11.47 9.29 -13.47
C MET A 85 10.74 8.13 -14.14
N ALA A 86 11.44 7.35 -14.99
CA ALA A 86 10.88 6.16 -15.62
C ALA A 86 10.56 5.07 -14.58
N ASP A 87 11.44 4.86 -13.61
CA ASP A 87 11.24 3.93 -12.50
C ASP A 87 10.06 4.33 -11.62
N ILE A 88 9.94 5.62 -11.26
CA ILE A 88 8.78 6.15 -10.53
C ILE A 88 7.49 5.84 -11.30
N LYS A 89 7.46 6.10 -12.62
CA LYS A 89 6.28 5.85 -13.45
C LYS A 89 5.92 4.37 -13.51
N LYS A 90 6.92 3.48 -13.60
CA LYS A 90 6.71 2.03 -13.64
C LYS A 90 6.17 1.51 -12.31
N LEU A 91 6.79 1.88 -11.19
CA LEU A 91 6.35 1.48 -9.85
C LEU A 91 4.97 2.07 -9.51
N ALA A 92 4.71 3.32 -9.86
CA ALA A 92 3.40 3.94 -9.63
C ALA A 92 2.28 3.23 -10.38
N ASN A 93 2.53 2.78 -11.61
CA ASN A 93 1.56 1.98 -12.36
C ASN A 93 1.33 0.60 -11.74
N ASP A 94 2.38 -0.07 -11.25
CA ASP A 94 2.27 -1.35 -10.54
C ASP A 94 1.46 -1.20 -9.23
N VAL A 95 1.77 -0.19 -8.41
CA VAL A 95 1.02 0.14 -7.19
C VAL A 95 -0.45 0.41 -7.51
N ARG A 96 -0.74 1.20 -8.54
CA ARG A 96 -2.12 1.49 -8.97
C ARG A 96 -2.88 0.24 -9.41
N LEU A 97 -2.23 -0.64 -10.18
CA LEU A 97 -2.86 -1.88 -10.66
C LEU A 97 -3.16 -2.83 -9.49
N ARG A 98 -2.23 -2.94 -8.54
CA ARG A 98 -2.39 -3.79 -7.35
C ARG A 98 -3.45 -3.27 -6.39
N LEU A 99 -3.48 -1.96 -6.13
CA LEU A 99 -4.54 -1.32 -5.34
C LEU A 99 -5.92 -1.58 -5.94
N LYS A 100 -6.04 -1.50 -7.28
CA LYS A 100 -7.28 -1.81 -7.98
C LYS A 100 -7.66 -3.28 -7.86
N LYS A 101 -6.70 -4.19 -8.03
CA LYS A 101 -6.96 -5.63 -7.86
C LYS A 101 -7.45 -5.96 -6.44
N MET A 102 -6.85 -5.34 -5.42
CA MET A 102 -7.29 -5.51 -4.03
C MET A 102 -8.73 -5.01 -3.82
N GLU A 103 -9.11 -3.90 -4.45
CA GLU A 103 -10.49 -3.38 -4.43
C GLU A 103 -11.46 -4.37 -5.13
N ASP A 104 -11.11 -4.90 -6.30
CA ASP A 104 -11.91 -5.88 -7.04
C ASP A 104 -12.08 -7.20 -6.23
N ASP A 105 -11.01 -7.70 -5.60
CA ASP A 105 -11.03 -8.90 -4.75
C ASP A 105 -11.94 -8.68 -3.53
N GLN A 106 -11.98 -7.47 -2.97
CA GLN A 106 -12.89 -7.08 -1.88
C GLN A 106 -14.37 -7.07 -2.33
N GLU A 107 -14.69 -6.52 -3.50
CA GLU A 107 -16.07 -6.52 -4.04
C GLU A 107 -16.61 -7.94 -4.31
N GLN A 108 -15.76 -8.86 -4.78
CA GLN A 108 -16.16 -10.25 -5.01
C GLN A 108 -16.42 -11.04 -3.71
N THR A 109 -15.62 -10.80 -2.67
CA THR A 109 -15.82 -11.46 -1.37
C THR A 109 -17.09 -10.97 -0.67
N SER A 110 -17.44 -9.69 -0.79
CA SER A 110 -18.68 -9.12 -0.23
C SER A 110 -19.93 -9.57 -0.98
N SER A 111 -19.88 -9.69 -2.31
CA SER A 111 -20.98 -10.19 -3.15
C SER A 111 -21.28 -11.68 -2.93
N THR A 112 -20.24 -12.50 -2.74
CA THR A 112 -20.40 -13.92 -2.39
C THR A 112 -20.94 -14.10 -0.96
N SER A 113 -20.60 -13.19 -0.05
CA SER A 113 -21.07 -13.20 1.34
C SER A 113 -22.56 -12.88 1.47
N GLN A 114 -23.16 -12.12 0.53
CA GLN A 114 -24.62 -11.94 0.47
C GLN A 114 -25.38 -13.23 0.11
N ALA A 115 -24.76 -14.17 -0.60
CA ALA A 115 -25.35 -15.48 -0.88
C ALA A 115 -25.15 -16.49 0.27
N GLN A 116 -24.13 -16.31 1.12
CA GLN A 116 -23.76 -17.21 2.24
C GLN A 116 -24.36 -16.82 3.61
N THR A 117 -25.15 -15.75 3.72
CA THR A 117 -25.78 -15.34 5.00
C THR A 117 -26.83 -16.33 5.55
N ARG A 118 -27.08 -17.47 4.90
CA ARG A 118 -27.94 -18.55 5.43
C ARG A 118 -27.21 -19.65 6.20
N ILE A 119 -25.87 -19.71 6.19
CA ILE A 119 -25.12 -20.79 6.82
C ILE A 119 -24.13 -20.23 7.86
N GLY A 120 -24.47 -20.36 9.15
CA GLY A 120 -23.51 -20.36 10.25
C GLY A 120 -22.92 -19.02 10.73
N LYS A 121 -23.57 -18.39 11.71
CA LYS A 121 -23.12 -17.16 12.40
C LYS A 121 -21.74 -17.24 13.09
N ALA A 122 -21.13 -18.42 13.24
CA ALA A 122 -19.80 -18.59 13.84
C ALA A 122 -18.63 -18.32 12.85
N GLN A 123 -18.86 -18.41 11.53
CA GLN A 123 -17.83 -18.20 10.50
C GLN A 123 -17.63 -16.72 10.13
N VAL A 124 -18.58 -15.86 10.53
CA VAL A 124 -18.65 -14.43 10.14
C VAL A 124 -17.73 -13.56 11.00
N VAL A 125 -17.43 -13.95 12.24
CA VAL A 125 -16.67 -13.11 13.17
C VAL A 125 -15.19 -13.00 12.78
N ASN A 126 -14.57 -14.10 12.31
CA ASN A 126 -13.15 -14.10 11.91
C ASN A 126 -12.93 -13.47 10.52
N LYS A 127 -13.87 -13.64 9.58
CA LYS A 127 -13.82 -13.00 8.26
C LYS A 127 -14.03 -11.48 8.34
N ASN A 128 -14.84 -10.99 9.27
CA ASN A 128 -15.07 -9.56 9.43
C ASN A 128 -13.82 -8.83 9.96
N ASP A 129 -13.09 -9.37 10.93
CA ASP A 129 -11.85 -8.74 11.44
C ASP A 129 -10.77 -8.68 10.35
N ILE A 130 -10.69 -9.73 9.53
CA ILE A 130 -9.83 -9.79 8.35
C ILE A 130 -10.26 -8.72 7.35
N LEU A 131 -11.52 -8.70 6.89
CA LEU A 131 -12.03 -7.71 5.94
C LEU A 131 -11.86 -6.27 6.42
N THR A 132 -11.99 -6.03 7.73
CA THR A 132 -11.78 -4.71 8.34
C THR A 132 -10.30 -4.33 8.27
N THR A 133 -9.40 -5.25 8.62
CA THR A 133 -7.94 -5.04 8.49
C THR A 133 -7.53 -4.82 7.03
N GLN A 134 -8.12 -5.56 6.08
CA GLN A 134 -7.89 -5.38 4.64
C GLN A 134 -8.37 -4.02 4.14
N TYR A 135 -9.53 -3.56 4.63
CA TYR A 135 -10.11 -2.26 4.28
C TYR A 135 -9.27 -1.10 4.84
N ASP A 136 -8.84 -1.21 6.10
CA ASP A 136 -8.00 -0.22 6.77
C ASP A 136 -6.62 -0.13 6.11
N ASP A 137 -6.04 -1.27 5.69
CA ASP A 137 -4.77 -1.30 4.96
C ASP A 137 -4.89 -0.71 3.55
N HIS A 138 -5.93 -1.06 2.78
CA HIS A 138 -6.13 -0.48 1.44
C HIS A 138 -6.32 1.04 1.49
N ALA A 139 -7.16 1.54 2.41
CA ALA A 139 -7.40 2.97 2.57
C ALA A 139 -6.12 3.72 2.98
N THR A 140 -5.35 3.16 3.92
CA THR A 140 -4.09 3.75 4.38
C THR A 140 -3.04 3.78 3.28
N LEU A 141 -2.88 2.68 2.53
CA LEU A 141 -1.90 2.58 1.44
C LEU A 141 -2.27 3.46 0.26
N SER A 142 -3.54 3.54 -0.08
CA SER A 142 -4.06 4.45 -1.10
C SER A 142 -3.75 5.90 -0.74
N ARG A 143 -4.00 6.30 0.51
CA ARG A 143 -3.68 7.66 0.98
C ARG A 143 -2.18 7.93 0.94
N LYS A 144 -1.35 7.02 1.46
CA LYS A 144 0.12 7.15 1.42
C LYS A 144 0.64 7.27 -0.01
N PHE A 145 0.13 6.46 -0.93
CA PHE A 145 0.48 6.53 -2.34
C PHE A 145 0.13 7.89 -2.96
N ILE A 146 -1.08 8.40 -2.70
CA ILE A 146 -1.51 9.73 -3.17
C ILE A 146 -0.58 10.82 -2.63
N ASP A 147 -0.22 10.77 -1.35
CA ASP A 147 0.65 11.75 -0.72
C ASP A 147 2.06 11.76 -1.36
N VAL A 148 2.64 10.58 -1.59
CA VAL A 148 3.93 10.43 -2.28
C VAL A 148 3.85 10.97 -3.71
N MET A 149 2.79 10.64 -4.45
CA MET A 149 2.61 11.13 -5.83
C MET A 149 2.35 12.63 -5.91
N ASN A 150 1.69 13.22 -4.90
CA ASN A 150 1.54 14.67 -4.78
C ASN A 150 2.89 15.34 -4.46
N SER A 151 3.70 14.75 -3.58
CA SER A 151 5.06 15.20 -3.28
C SER A 151 5.94 15.22 -4.54
N TYR A 152 5.87 14.16 -5.35
CA TYR A 152 6.53 14.09 -6.65
C TYR A 152 6.08 15.21 -7.60
N ARG A 153 4.76 15.38 -7.76
CA ARG A 153 4.20 16.44 -8.61
C ARG A 153 4.64 17.83 -8.17
N ASN A 154 4.66 18.09 -6.86
CA ASN A 154 5.09 19.38 -6.33
C ASN A 154 6.59 19.63 -6.60
N ALA A 155 7.43 18.61 -6.45
CA ALA A 155 8.86 18.70 -6.78
C ALA A 155 9.09 19.05 -8.26
N GLU A 156 8.34 18.43 -9.18
CA GLU A 156 8.39 18.72 -10.62
C GLU A 156 7.98 20.16 -10.94
N ILE A 157 6.89 20.66 -10.32
CA ILE A 157 6.44 22.03 -10.49
C ILE A 157 7.49 23.01 -9.98
N GLU A 158 8.04 22.77 -8.79
CA GLU A 158 9.08 23.62 -8.20
C GLU A 158 10.33 23.67 -9.06
N TYR A 159 10.79 22.52 -9.57
CA TYR A 159 11.93 22.46 -10.49
C TYR A 159 11.67 23.28 -11.75
N ARG A 160 10.50 23.14 -12.37
CA ARG A 160 10.14 23.91 -13.57
C ARG A 160 10.11 25.42 -13.31
N GLU A 161 9.54 25.86 -12.20
CA GLU A 161 9.52 27.28 -11.81
C GLU A 161 10.93 27.82 -11.58
N ARG A 162 11.80 27.05 -10.92
CA ARG A 162 13.21 27.43 -10.73
C ARG A 162 13.99 27.51 -12.04
N CYS A 163 13.78 26.55 -12.95
CA CYS A 163 14.37 26.60 -14.30
C CYS A 163 13.92 27.85 -15.07
N LYS A 164 12.64 28.18 -15.02
CA LYS A 164 12.09 29.41 -15.63
C LYS A 164 12.74 30.67 -15.06
N ALA A 165 12.87 30.76 -13.73
CA ALA A 165 13.52 31.89 -13.06
C ALA A 165 15.00 32.05 -13.46
N ARG A 166 15.74 30.94 -13.62
CA ARG A 166 17.14 30.98 -14.11
C ARG A 166 17.23 31.55 -15.52
N ILE A 167 16.38 31.10 -16.44
CA ILE A 167 16.36 31.57 -17.84
C ILE A 167 16.01 33.06 -17.88
N GLN A 168 14.98 33.48 -17.15
CA GLN A 168 14.58 34.89 -17.07
C GLN A 168 15.74 35.78 -16.61
N ARG A 169 16.48 35.35 -15.57
CA ARG A 169 17.66 36.08 -15.07
C ARG A 169 18.79 36.14 -16.11
N GLN A 170 19.00 35.08 -16.88
CA GLN A 170 20.02 35.08 -17.95
C GLN A 170 19.66 36.05 -19.08
N LEU A 171 18.37 36.15 -19.43
CA LEU A 171 17.88 37.13 -20.42
C LEU A 171 18.10 38.57 -19.91
N GLU A 172 17.74 38.86 -18.67
CA GLU A 172 17.93 40.19 -18.05
C GLU A 172 19.39 40.62 -17.94
N ILE A 173 20.33 39.67 -17.80
CA ILE A 173 21.77 39.95 -17.81
C ILE A 173 22.28 40.21 -19.23
N SER A 174 21.72 39.51 -20.22
CA SER A 174 22.14 39.63 -21.63
C SER A 174 21.57 40.87 -22.32
N GLU A 175 20.45 41.42 -21.82
CA GLU A 175 19.82 42.64 -22.31
C GLU A 175 20.42 43.94 -21.73
N LYS A 176 21.38 43.83 -20.79
CA LYS A 176 22.14 44.96 -20.23
C LYS A 176 23.50 45.10 -20.88
#